data_AF-A0A9P7Q2H4-F1
#
_entry.id   AF-A0A9P7Q2H4-F1
#
_cell.length_a   1.000
_cell.length_b   1.000
_cell.length_c   1.000
_cell.angle_alpha   90.00
_cell.angle_beta   90.00
_cell.angle_gamma   90.00
#
_symmetry.space_group_name_H-M   'P 1'
#
loop_
_entity.id
_entity.type
_entity.pdbx_description
1 polymer ?
#
loop_
_entity_poly.entity_id
_entity_poly.type
_entity_poly.pdbx_seq_one_letter_code
_entity_poly.pdbx_strand_id
1 'polypeptide(L)'
;MKASIAFLLAACTSTVMGVDIISIITECARDCLLDSVNIATDCKPKDYKCACDNAEEIQNDGQNCVIQACGKWKSLHEVVPSLKEFCEEARRPIDKPVDGPGPKLGGG
;
A
#
# COMPACT_ATOMS: atom_id res chain seq x y z
N MET A 1 -29.25 -43.75 -11.23
CA MET A 1 -28.24 -43.10 -12.10
C MET A 1 -27.36 -42.26 -11.21
N LYS A 2 -26.04 -42.49 -11.25
CA LYS A 2 -25.03 -41.83 -10.41
C LYS A 2 -24.75 -40.44 -10.98
N ALA A 3 -24.87 -39.38 -10.18
CA ALA A 3 -24.32 -38.07 -10.52
C ALA A 3 -23.27 -37.73 -9.45
N SER A 4 -22.03 -38.09 -9.77
CA SER A 4 -20.83 -37.63 -9.11
C SER A 4 -20.71 -36.13 -9.35
N ILE A 5 -20.92 -35.31 -8.33
CA ILE A 5 -20.55 -33.89 -8.37
C ILE A 5 -19.41 -33.74 -7.38
N ALA A 6 -18.21 -33.65 -7.94
CA ALA A 6 -16.97 -33.49 -7.21
C ALA A 6 -17.01 -32.20 -6.38
N PHE A 7 -16.82 -32.34 -5.08
CA PHE A 7 -16.44 -31.26 -4.17
C PHE A 7 -15.07 -30.73 -4.59
N LEU A 8 -15.04 -29.68 -5.42
CA LEU A 8 -13.86 -28.82 -5.55
C LEU A 8 -13.97 -27.74 -4.48
N LEU A 9 -13.45 -28.09 -3.31
CA LEU A 9 -13.35 -27.22 -2.14
C LEU A 9 -12.38 -26.06 -2.40
N ALA A 10 -12.95 -24.86 -2.30
CA ALA A 10 -12.34 -23.64 -1.79
C ALA A 10 -10.97 -23.25 -2.37
N ALA A 11 -11.01 -22.45 -3.44
CA ALA A 11 -9.95 -21.48 -3.67
C ALA A 11 -9.90 -20.56 -2.44
N CYS A 12 -8.82 -20.64 -1.66
CA CYS A 12 -8.50 -19.65 -0.64
C CYS A 12 -8.30 -18.32 -1.34
N THR A 13 -9.37 -17.55 -1.53
CA THR A 13 -9.27 -16.12 -1.76
C THR A 13 -8.65 -15.57 -0.49
N SER A 14 -7.34 -15.38 -0.50
CA SER A 14 -6.64 -14.60 0.50
C SER A 14 -7.25 -13.21 0.45
N THR A 15 -8.29 -13.01 1.25
CA THR A 15 -8.66 -11.69 1.72
C THR A 15 -7.48 -11.24 2.55
N VAL A 16 -6.47 -10.66 1.88
CA VAL A 16 -5.65 -9.64 2.51
C VAL A 16 -6.68 -8.68 3.10
N MET A 17 -6.81 -8.72 4.43
CA MET A 17 -7.43 -7.63 5.15
C MET A 17 -6.50 -6.46 4.86
N GLY A 18 -6.77 -5.78 3.76
CA GLY A 18 -6.01 -4.64 3.29
C GLY A 18 -6.11 -3.64 4.41
N VAL A 19 -5.03 -3.54 5.18
CA VAL A 19 -4.78 -2.38 6.00
C VAL A 19 -4.93 -1.24 5.02
N ASP A 20 -6.03 -0.48 5.17
CA ASP A 20 -6.33 0.59 4.23
C ASP A 20 -5.08 1.45 4.20
N ILE A 21 -4.38 1.50 3.05
CA ILE A 21 -3.19 2.34 2.80
C ILE A 21 -3.34 3.71 3.45
N ILE A 22 -4.59 4.16 3.40
CA ILE A 22 -5.12 5.37 3.96
C ILE A 22 -4.63 5.51 5.40
N SER A 23 -4.86 4.56 6.32
CA SER A 23 -4.51 4.69 7.75
C SER A 23 -3.02 4.72 8.09
N ILE A 24 -2.12 4.25 7.21
CA ILE A 24 -0.66 4.18 7.47
C ILE A 24 0.05 5.42 6.92
N ILE A 25 -0.43 5.98 5.81
CA ILE A 25 0.12 7.22 5.28
C ILE A 25 -0.13 8.33 6.30
N THR A 26 0.95 9.02 6.70
CA THR A 26 0.91 10.23 7.51
C THR A 26 -0.24 11.11 7.02
N GLU A 27 -1.18 11.47 7.89
CA GLU A 27 -2.47 12.07 7.48
C GLU A 27 -2.33 13.24 6.50
N CYS A 28 -1.26 14.03 6.60
CA CYS A 28 -0.98 15.16 5.72
C CYS A 28 -0.65 14.77 4.25
N ALA A 29 -0.16 13.56 3.97
CA ALA A 29 0.26 13.13 2.62
C ALA A 29 -0.80 12.25 1.92
N ARG A 30 -1.81 11.82 2.65
CA ARG A 30 -2.82 10.84 2.24
C ARG A 30 -3.54 11.23 0.96
N ASP A 31 -4.17 12.39 0.96
CA ASP A 31 -4.96 12.85 -0.18
C ASP A 31 -4.06 13.12 -1.40
N CYS A 32 -2.88 13.70 -1.17
CA CYS A 32 -1.88 13.90 -2.22
C CYS A 32 -1.50 12.60 -2.92
N LEU A 33 -1.20 11.54 -2.14
CA LEU A 33 -0.78 10.25 -2.69
C LEU A 33 -1.93 9.50 -3.35
N LEU A 34 -3.16 9.59 -2.81
CA LEU A 34 -4.34 9.00 -3.44
C LEU A 34 -4.64 9.66 -4.79
N ASP A 35 -4.61 10.99 -4.84
CA ASP A 35 -4.79 11.73 -6.10
C ASP A 35 -3.70 11.39 -7.11
N SER A 36 -2.44 11.35 -6.65
CA SER A 36 -1.30 11.01 -7.52
C SER A 36 -1.40 9.58 -8.07
N VAL A 37 -1.87 8.62 -7.27
CA VAL A 37 -2.13 7.25 -7.76
C VAL A 37 -3.19 7.26 -8.86
N ASN A 38 -4.27 8.02 -8.69
CA ASN A 38 -5.35 8.13 -9.69
C ASN A 38 -4.93 8.88 -10.96
N ILE A 39 -4.01 9.83 -10.85
CA ILE A 39 -3.54 10.66 -11.97
C ILE A 39 -2.42 9.96 -12.75
N ALA A 40 -1.43 9.44 -12.02
CA ALA A 40 -0.19 8.95 -12.61
C ALA A 40 -0.26 7.47 -13.03
N THR A 41 -1.26 6.70 -12.57
CA THR A 41 -1.30 5.24 -12.77
C THR A 41 -2.70 4.74 -13.10
N ASP A 42 -2.77 3.54 -13.68
CA ASP A 42 -4.01 2.77 -13.85
C ASP A 42 -4.24 1.74 -12.72
N CYS A 43 -3.56 1.91 -11.57
CA CYS A 43 -3.64 0.96 -10.47
C CYS A 43 -5.07 0.89 -9.92
N LYS A 44 -5.56 -0.34 -9.69
CA LYS A 44 -6.88 -0.53 -9.10
C LYS A 44 -6.91 0.00 -7.67
N PRO A 45 -8.09 0.40 -7.15
CA PRO A 45 -8.25 0.70 -5.74
C PRO A 45 -7.71 -0.47 -4.90
N LYS A 46 -6.83 -0.13 -3.96
CA LYS A 46 -6.14 -1.08 -3.08
C LYS A 46 -5.11 -2.01 -3.72
N ASP A 47 -4.72 -1.78 -4.98
CA ASP A 47 -3.58 -2.48 -5.60
C ASP A 47 -2.25 -1.85 -5.18
N TYR A 48 -1.87 -2.15 -3.94
CA TYR A 48 -0.71 -1.54 -3.28
C TYR A 48 0.61 -1.93 -3.91
N LYS A 49 0.69 -3.14 -4.46
CA LYS A 49 1.85 -3.58 -5.22
C LYS A 49 1.98 -2.75 -6.49
N CYS A 50 0.89 -2.56 -7.25
CA CYS A 50 0.90 -1.69 -8.43
C CYS A 50 1.29 -0.25 -8.09
N ALA A 51 0.68 0.34 -7.05
CA ALA A 51 1.02 1.70 -6.64
C ALA A 51 2.51 1.81 -6.26
N CYS A 52 3.03 0.84 -5.51
CA CYS A 52 4.45 0.82 -5.17
C CYS A 52 5.35 0.59 -6.37
N ASP A 53 4.97 -0.25 -7.34
CA ASP A 53 5.73 -0.48 -8.57
C ASP A 53 5.82 0.80 -9.43
N ASN A 54 4.84 1.70 -9.33
CA ASN A 54 4.81 3.02 -9.99
C ASN A 54 5.15 4.19 -9.04
N ALA A 55 5.85 3.93 -7.93
CA ALA A 55 6.10 4.93 -6.90
C ALA A 55 6.90 6.15 -7.41
N GLU A 56 7.71 6.01 -8.45
CA GLU A 56 8.43 7.14 -9.05
C GLU A 56 7.48 8.13 -9.74
N GLU A 57 6.51 7.62 -10.49
CA GLU A 57 5.50 8.43 -11.18
C GLU A 57 4.60 9.16 -10.18
N ILE A 58 4.15 8.45 -9.15
CA ILE A 58 3.37 9.00 -8.04
C ILE A 58 4.16 10.07 -7.28
N GLN A 59 5.46 9.84 -7.03
CA GLN A 59 6.31 10.84 -6.37
C GLN A 59 6.48 12.10 -7.22
N ASN A 60 6.70 11.94 -8.53
CA ASN A 60 6.89 13.07 -9.43
C ASN A 60 5.66 13.97 -9.50
N ASP A 61 4.46 13.39 -9.50
CA ASP A 61 3.19 14.12 -9.47
C ASP A 61 2.91 14.72 -8.06
N GLY A 62 3.04 13.90 -7.03
CA GLY A 62 2.61 14.24 -5.67
C GLY A 62 3.58 15.04 -4.82
N GLN A 63 4.87 15.09 -5.16
CA GLN A 63 5.91 15.68 -4.29
C GLN A 63 5.59 17.11 -3.85
N ASN A 64 5.06 17.94 -4.75
CA ASN A 64 4.74 19.33 -4.43
C ASN A 64 3.53 19.43 -3.50
N CYS A 65 2.52 18.58 -3.69
CA CYS A 65 1.37 18.49 -2.79
C CYS A 65 1.82 18.05 -1.40
N VAL A 66 2.64 16.99 -1.32
CA VAL A 66 3.14 16.45 -0.04
C VAL A 66 4.00 17.47 0.70
N ILE A 67 4.87 18.22 0.01
CA ILE A 67 5.67 19.28 0.65
C ILE A 67 4.78 20.42 1.16
N GLN A 68 3.75 20.81 0.41
CA GLN A 68 2.82 21.85 0.85
C GLN A 68 1.96 21.43 2.04
N ALA A 69 1.48 20.19 2.06
CA ALA A 69 0.59 19.69 3.11
C ALA A 69 1.34 19.26 4.39
N CYS A 70 2.50 18.62 4.25
CA CYS A 70 3.26 18.09 5.39
C CYS A 70 4.40 19.00 5.85
N GLY A 71 4.87 19.90 4.97
CA GLY A 71 6.12 20.62 5.15
C GLY A 71 7.35 19.77 4.80
N LYS A 72 8.36 20.42 4.22
CA LYS A 72 9.57 19.77 3.70
C LYS A 72 10.26 18.82 4.69
N TRP A 73 10.35 19.19 5.97
CA TRP A 73 11.01 18.36 6.99
C TRP A 73 10.27 17.04 7.22
N LYS A 74 8.95 17.11 7.42
CA LYS A 74 8.11 15.92 7.65
C LYS A 74 8.05 15.03 6.41
N SER A 75 7.99 15.63 5.22
CA SER A 75 8.05 14.87 3.95
C SER A 75 9.32 14.01 3.85
N LEU A 76 10.49 14.58 4.19
CA LEU A 76 11.77 13.90 4.04
C LEU A 76 12.07 12.90 5.17
N HIS A 77 11.67 13.21 6.40
CA HIS A 77 12.07 12.44 7.59
C HIS A 77 11.00 11.49 8.10
N GLU A 78 9.74 11.66 7.70
CA GLU A 78 8.63 10.80 8.12
C GLU A 78 7.96 10.16 6.91
N VAL A 79 7.45 10.96 5.96
CA VAL A 79 6.64 10.43 4.85
C VAL A 79 7.43 9.51 3.93
N VAL A 80 8.62 9.93 3.46
CA VAL A 80 9.46 9.13 2.56
C VAL A 80 9.90 7.80 3.21
N PRO A 81 10.44 7.78 4.45
CA PRO A 81 10.77 6.53 5.12
C PRO A 81 9.57 5.60 5.32
N SER A 82 8.42 6.12 5.78
CA SER A 82 7.22 5.31 5.97
C SER A 82 6.70 4.72 4.67
N LEU A 83 6.71 5.47 3.56
CA LEU A 83 6.29 4.96 2.26
C LEU A 83 7.25 3.88 1.73
N LYS A 84 8.56 4.02 2.00
CA LYS A 84 9.55 2.99 1.65
C LYS A 84 9.28 1.68 2.39
N GLU A 85 9.11 1.73 3.71
CA GLU A 85 8.80 0.54 4.52
C GLU A 85 7.50 -0.12 4.05
N PHE A 86 6.48 0.69 3.77
CA PHE A 86 5.21 0.21 3.22
C PHE A 86 5.41 -0.51 1.88
N CYS A 87 6.17 0.07 0.96
CA CYS A 87 6.37 -0.53 -0.36
C CYS A 87 7.27 -1.76 -0.35
N GLU A 88 8.23 -1.84 0.58
CA GLU A 88 8.99 -3.07 0.81
C GLU A 88 8.07 -4.20 1.30
N GLU A 89 7.12 -3.90 2.19
CA GLU A 89 6.11 -4.85 2.66
C GLU A 89 5.13 -5.26 1.54
N ALA A 90 4.57 -4.29 0.81
CA ALA A 90 3.59 -4.54 -0.24
C ALA A 90 4.14 -5.40 -1.39
N ARG A 91 5.46 -5.40 -1.59
CA ARG A 91 6.15 -6.22 -2.60
C ARG A 91 6.63 -7.57 -2.05
N ARG A 92 6.48 -7.85 -0.75
CA ARG A 92 7.01 -9.09 -0.16
C ARG A 92 6.21 -10.32 -0.66
N PRO A 93 6.89 -11.41 -1.04
CA PRO A 93 6.27 -12.72 -1.22
C PRO A 93 5.61 -13.23 0.08
N ILE A 94 4.39 -13.76 -0.01
CA ILE A 94 3.56 -14.21 1.13
C ILE A 94 4.18 -15.41 1.90
N ASP A 95 5.08 -16.15 1.27
CA ASP A 95 5.74 -17.33 1.82
C ASP A 95 6.97 -17.01 2.69
N LYS A 96 7.42 -15.75 2.73
CA LYS A 96 8.57 -15.34 3.55
C LYS A 96 8.12 -14.86 4.93
N PRO A 97 8.74 -15.36 6.02
CA PRO A 97 8.56 -14.79 7.36
C PRO A 97 8.83 -13.28 7.37
N VAL A 98 8.06 -12.55 8.18
CA VAL A 98 8.23 -11.11 8.39
C VAL A 98 9.46 -10.90 9.26
N ASP A 99 10.64 -10.81 8.65
CA ASP A 99 11.91 -10.55 9.34
C ASP A 99 12.09 -9.04 9.56
N GLY A 100 11.50 -8.51 10.63
CA GLY A 100 11.66 -7.12 11.05
C GLY A 100 10.64 -6.73 12.13
N PRO A 101 10.82 -5.57 12.80
CA PRO A 101 9.68 -4.95 13.44
C PRO A 101 8.71 -4.62 12.31
N GLY A 102 7.67 -5.45 12.14
CA GLY A 102 6.54 -5.11 11.29
C GLY A 102 6.05 -3.70 11.65
N PRO A 103 5.38 -2.99 10.72
CA PRO A 103 4.92 -1.62 10.95
C PRO A 103 4.30 -1.57 12.33
N LYS A 104 4.82 -0.72 13.23
CA LYS A 104 4.42 -0.68 14.64
C LYS A 104 2.91 -0.55 14.70
N LEU A 105 2.24 -1.69 14.92
CA LEU A 105 0.80 -1.81 15.01
C LEU A 105 0.39 -1.16 16.34
N GLY A 106 0.23 0.16 16.31
CA GLY A 106 -0.32 0.93 17.42
C GLY A 106 -1.79 0.63 17.55
N GLY A 107 -2.12 -0.45 18.26
CA GLY A 107 -3.47 -0.74 18.72
C GLY A 107 -3.87 0.25 19.82
N GLY A 108 -4.98 0.95 19.59
CA GLY A 108 -5.83 1.45 20.67
C GLY A 108 -6.78 0.37 21.14
#